data_AF-A0A4Z0N2N8-F1
#
_entry.id   AF-A0A4Z0N2N8-F1
#
_cell.length_a   1.000
_cell.length_b   1.000
_cell.length_c   1.000
_cell.angle_alpha   90.00
_cell.angle_beta   90.00
_cell.angle_gamma   90.00
#
_symmetry.space_group_name_H-M   'P 1'
#
loop_
_entity.id
_entity.type
_entity.pdbx_description
1 polymer ?
#
loop_
_entity_poly.entity_id
_entity_poly.type
_entity_poly.pdbx_seq_one_letter_code
_entity_poly.pdbx_strand_id
1 'polypeptide(L)'
;MNVLEVDLHKLTVSDPFLGQYQQLVRDVVIPYQWDALNDRIPEAEPSHAIENFRIAAGQQTGDFYGMVFQDSDVAKWLEAVAWSLCQKPDPALEKTADEVIDLVAAAQCDDVYLNTFFTSNAPQARWSTRAAC
;
A
#
# COMPACT_ATOMS: atom_id res chain seq x y z
N MET A 1 -32.55 12.12 -7.55
CA MET A 1 -31.68 13.17 -6.96
C MET A 1 -30.45 13.25 -7.82
N ASN A 2 -30.07 14.44 -8.29
CA ASN A 2 -28.77 14.63 -8.93
C ASN A 2 -27.75 14.80 -7.79
N VAL A 3 -26.84 13.85 -7.63
CA VAL A 3 -25.70 14.02 -6.73
C VAL A 3 -24.70 14.91 -7.47
N LEU A 4 -24.35 16.06 -6.88
CA LEU A 4 -23.27 16.90 -7.39
C LEU A 4 -21.95 16.25 -6.96
N GLU A 5 -21.34 15.50 -7.87
CA GLU A 5 -19.99 14.98 -7.67
C GLU A 5 -18.96 16.01 -8.13
N VAL A 6 -17.92 16.21 -7.31
CA VAL A 6 -16.82 17.15 -7.63
C VAL A 6 -15.74 16.40 -8.37
N ASP A 7 -15.33 16.93 -9.53
CA ASP A 7 -14.19 16.41 -10.27
C ASP A 7 -12.88 16.80 -9.55
N LEU A 8 -12.26 15.82 -8.89
CA LEU A 8 -11.04 16.00 -8.12
C LEU A 8 -9.85 16.45 -8.98
N HIS A 9 -9.83 16.11 -10.28
CA HIS A 9 -8.78 16.57 -11.19
C HIS A 9 -8.91 18.07 -11.53
N LYS A 10 -10.06 18.68 -11.23
CA LYS A 10 -10.31 20.12 -11.41
C LYS A 10 -10.35 20.88 -10.09
N LEU A 11 -10.08 20.23 -8.96
CA LEU A 11 -10.07 20.84 -7.64
C LEU A 11 -8.64 21.18 -7.21
N THR A 12 -8.43 22.41 -6.80
CA THR A 12 -7.14 22.87 -6.26
C THR A 12 -7.33 23.42 -4.86
N VAL A 13 -6.60 22.88 -3.89
CA VAL A 13 -6.56 23.41 -2.53
C VAL A 13 -5.60 24.61 -2.50
N SER A 14 -6.16 25.81 -2.35
CA SER A 14 -5.39 27.06 -2.27
C SER A 14 -5.13 27.54 -0.84
N ASP A 15 -5.70 26.86 0.15
CA ASP A 15 -5.47 27.19 1.56
C ASP A 15 -4.00 26.93 1.95
N PRO A 16 -3.26 27.91 2.49
CA PRO A 16 -1.84 27.74 2.80
C PRO A 16 -1.57 26.65 3.84
N PHE A 17 -2.48 26.44 4.79
CA PHE A 17 -2.30 25.46 5.86
C PHE A 17 -2.46 24.04 5.32
N LEU A 18 -3.61 23.73 4.70
CA LEU A 18 -3.87 22.40 4.12
C LEU A 18 -2.94 22.09 2.94
N GLY A 19 -2.65 23.09 2.10
CA GLY A 19 -1.74 22.94 0.97
C GLY A 19 -0.32 22.57 1.40
N GLN A 20 0.17 23.13 2.52
CA GLN A 20 1.49 22.74 3.08
C GLN A 20 1.52 21.28 3.53
N TYR A 21 0.47 20.79 4.19
CA TYR A 21 0.40 19.37 4.58
C TYR A 21 0.31 18.44 3.37
N GLN A 22 -0.45 18.80 2.33
CA GLN A 22 -0.51 17.99 1.11
C GLN A 22 0.85 17.92 0.39
N GLN A 23 1.58 19.04 0.34
CA GLN A 23 2.95 19.06 -0.18
C GLN A 23 3.89 18.20 0.66
N LEU A 24 3.84 18.32 2.00
CA LEU A 24 4.64 17.49 2.90
C LEU A 24 4.35 16.00 2.70
N VAL A 25 3.07 15.62 2.59
CA VAL A 25 2.68 14.23 2.38
C VAL A 25 3.26 13.69 1.07
N ARG A 26 3.07 14.44 -0.04
CA ARG A 26 3.56 14.03 -1.36
C ARG A 26 5.09 13.98 -1.44
N ASP A 27 5.74 15.04 -0.97
CA ASP A 27 7.16 15.28 -1.26
C ASP A 27 8.08 14.64 -0.20
N VAL A 28 7.55 14.24 0.97
CA VAL A 28 8.33 13.65 2.06
C VAL A 28 7.72 12.35 2.58
N VAL A 29 6.44 12.35 2.98
CA VAL A 29 5.85 11.20 3.70
C VAL A 29 5.71 9.97 2.81
N ILE A 30 5.13 10.12 1.60
CA ILE A 30 4.95 9.01 0.65
C ILE A 30 6.29 8.37 0.26
N PRO A 31 7.33 9.15 -0.13
CA PRO A 31 8.67 8.59 -0.40
C PRO A 31 9.29 7.87 0.80
N TYR A 32 9.23 8.49 1.99
CA TYR A 32 9.78 7.87 3.20
C TYR A 32 9.07 6.55 3.54
N GLN A 33 7.73 6.54 3.49
CA GLN A 33 6.95 5.31 3.71
C GLN A 33 7.28 4.24 2.69
N TRP A 34 7.49 4.60 1.42
CA TRP A 34 7.88 3.64 0.40
C TRP A 34 9.22 2.96 0.72
N ASP A 35 10.20 3.74 1.18
CA ASP A 35 11.50 3.19 1.60
C ASP A 35 11.36 2.32 2.85
N ALA A 36 10.51 2.71 3.82
CA ALA A 36 10.23 1.90 5.00
C ALA A 36 9.57 0.55 4.64
N LEU A 37 8.55 0.56 3.78
CA LEU A 37 7.82 -0.64 3.33
C LEU A 37 8.71 -1.63 2.53
N ASN A 38 9.83 -1.13 1.99
CA ASN A 38 10.83 -1.91 1.26
C ASN A 38 12.13 -2.13 2.08
N ASP A 39 12.13 -1.85 3.38
CA ASP A 39 13.25 -2.07 4.29
C ASP A 39 14.55 -1.34 3.87
N ARG A 40 14.41 -0.16 3.25
CA ARG A 40 15.54 0.65 2.75
C ARG A 40 16.02 1.72 3.73
N ILE A 41 15.51 1.70 4.96
CA ILE A 41 15.87 2.66 6.02
C ILE A 41 16.66 1.92 7.10
N PRO A 42 18.01 2.01 7.13
CA PRO A 42 18.83 1.18 8.01
C PRO A 42 18.59 1.37 9.52
N GLU A 43 18.12 2.55 9.91
CA GLU A 43 17.90 2.95 11.31
C GLU A 43 16.48 2.61 11.80
N ALA A 44 15.61 2.11 10.91
CA ALA A 44 14.23 1.74 11.24
C ALA A 44 14.12 0.23 11.48
N GLU A 45 13.17 -0.17 12.34
CA GLU A 45 12.75 -1.57 12.41
C GLU A 45 12.19 -2.00 11.04
N PRO A 46 12.54 -3.21 10.55
CA PRO A 46 12.12 -3.65 9.23
C PRO A 46 10.60 -3.86 9.18
N SER A 47 10.01 -3.49 8.06
CA SER A 47 8.60 -3.62 7.74
C SER A 47 8.26 -4.95 7.07
N HIS A 48 9.08 -5.42 6.12
CA HIS A 48 8.82 -6.57 5.24
C HIS A 48 7.49 -6.55 4.46
N ALA A 49 6.77 -5.42 4.42
CA ALA A 49 5.41 -5.40 3.89
C ALA A 49 5.36 -5.77 2.40
N ILE A 50 6.25 -5.20 1.59
CA ILE A 50 6.35 -5.56 0.16
C ILE A 50 6.95 -6.95 -0.03
N GLU A 51 7.89 -7.37 0.83
CA GLU A 51 8.48 -8.71 0.77
C GLU A 51 7.45 -9.81 1.04
N ASN A 52 6.55 -9.61 2.00
CA ASN A 52 5.46 -10.54 2.29
C ASN A 52 4.59 -10.80 1.05
N PHE A 53 4.30 -9.76 0.25
CA PHE A 53 3.60 -9.93 -1.04
C PHE A 53 4.45 -10.69 -2.06
N ARG A 54 5.76 -10.44 -2.16
CA ARG A 54 6.65 -11.21 -3.07
C ARG A 54 6.69 -12.69 -2.70
N ILE A 55 6.69 -13.00 -1.41
CA ILE A 55 6.64 -14.38 -0.91
C ILE A 55 5.29 -15.02 -1.25
N ALA A 56 4.18 -14.33 -0.95
CA ALA A 56 2.83 -14.82 -1.24
C ALA A 56 2.58 -15.02 -2.75
N ALA A 57 3.19 -14.19 -3.60
CA ALA A 57 3.16 -14.32 -5.06
C ALA A 57 4.11 -15.40 -5.61
N GLY A 58 4.89 -16.08 -4.77
CA GLY A 58 5.88 -17.07 -5.18
C GLY A 58 7.09 -16.49 -5.93
N GLN A 59 7.29 -15.17 -5.88
CA GLN A 59 8.40 -14.47 -6.55
C GLN A 59 9.68 -14.44 -5.69
N GLN A 60 9.55 -14.73 -4.40
CA GLN A 60 10.65 -14.77 -3.44
C GLN A 60 10.40 -15.90 -2.42
N THR A 61 11.46 -16.49 -1.91
CA THR A 61 11.40 -17.46 -0.79
C THR A 61 11.73 -16.76 0.52
N GLY A 62 10.98 -17.04 1.58
CA GLY A 62 11.20 -16.48 2.91
C GLY A 62 10.04 -16.78 3.84
N ASP A 63 10.18 -16.38 5.11
CA ASP A 63 9.10 -16.45 6.09
C ASP A 63 8.37 -15.10 6.16
N PHE A 64 7.07 -15.13 6.44
CA PHE A 64 6.31 -13.90 6.69
C PHE A 64 6.86 -13.17 7.93
N TYR A 65 6.92 -11.84 7.86
CA TYR A 65 7.34 -10.99 8.97
C TYR A 65 6.33 -9.85 9.24
N GLY A 66 6.25 -9.43 10.51
CA GLY A 66 5.47 -8.27 10.93
C GLY A 66 4.14 -8.64 11.58
N MET A 67 3.21 -7.68 11.63
CA MET A 67 1.90 -7.90 12.22
C MET A 67 1.00 -8.63 11.22
N VAL A 68 0.03 -9.42 11.69
CA VAL A 68 -0.91 -10.14 10.80
C VAL A 68 -1.74 -9.23 9.86
N PHE A 69 -1.80 -7.93 10.15
CA PHE A 69 -2.41 -6.89 9.32
C PHE A 69 -1.41 -6.05 8.50
N GLN A 70 -0.15 -6.49 8.35
CA GLN A 70 0.91 -5.75 7.65
C GLN A 70 0.52 -5.36 6.22
N ASP A 71 -0.28 -6.20 5.54
CA ASP A 71 -0.82 -5.93 4.19
C ASP A 71 -1.56 -4.59 4.11
N SER A 72 -2.17 -4.16 5.22
CA SER A 72 -2.92 -2.90 5.29
C SER A 72 -2.02 -1.67 5.12
N ASP A 73 -0.73 -1.76 5.44
CA ASP A 73 0.20 -0.64 5.27
C ASP A 73 0.49 -0.38 3.80
N VAL A 74 0.59 -1.44 2.98
CA VAL A 74 0.69 -1.33 1.52
C VAL A 74 -0.60 -0.75 0.93
N ALA A 75 -1.77 -1.21 1.40
CA ALA A 75 -3.06 -0.70 0.94
C ALA A 75 -3.25 0.80 1.25
N LYS A 76 -2.90 1.23 2.46
CA LYS A 76 -2.98 2.65 2.86
C LYS A 76 -1.98 3.52 2.10
N TRP A 77 -0.79 2.99 1.82
CA TRP A 77 0.19 3.69 0.99
C TRP A 77 -0.33 3.88 -0.44
N LEU A 78 -0.88 2.84 -1.07
CA LEU A 78 -1.52 2.93 -2.39
C LEU A 78 -2.67 3.94 -2.41
N GLU A 79 -3.50 3.95 -1.36
CA GLU A 79 -4.58 4.93 -1.22
C GLU A 79 -4.03 6.36 -1.18
N ALA A 80 -3.00 6.62 -0.36
CA ALA A 80 -2.36 7.94 -0.28
C ALA A 80 -1.74 8.36 -1.63
N VAL A 81 -1.14 7.43 -2.36
CA VAL A 81 -0.60 7.66 -3.70
C VAL A 81 -1.71 8.04 -4.68
N ALA A 82 -2.84 7.32 -4.69
CA ALA A 82 -3.98 7.65 -5.55
C ALA A 82 -4.48 9.09 -5.31
N TRP A 83 -4.66 9.49 -4.04
CA TRP A 83 -5.06 10.86 -3.68
C TRP A 83 -4.02 11.91 -4.07
N SER A 84 -2.73 11.57 -4.00
CA SER A 84 -1.63 12.46 -4.41
C SER A 84 -1.64 12.68 -5.93
N LEU A 85 -1.78 11.60 -6.72
CA LEU A 85 -1.78 11.62 -8.19
C LEU A 85 -2.98 12.37 -8.76
N CYS A 86 -4.15 12.30 -8.11
CA CYS A 86 -5.32 13.10 -8.48
C CYS A 86 -5.03 14.61 -8.49
N GLN A 87 -4.19 15.09 -7.55
CA GLN A 87 -3.87 16.51 -7.39
C GLN A 87 -2.66 16.94 -8.19
N LYS A 88 -1.65 16.07 -8.31
CA LYS A 88 -0.44 16.34 -9.07
C LYS A 88 0.04 15.03 -9.72
N PRO A 89 -0.18 14.87 -11.04
CA PRO A 89 0.32 13.71 -11.76
C PRO A 89 1.84 13.56 -11.62
N ASP A 90 2.28 12.34 -11.39
CA ASP A 90 3.69 11.95 -11.31
C ASP A 90 3.84 10.56 -11.94
N PRO A 91 4.31 10.48 -13.20
CA PRO A 91 4.41 9.21 -13.92
C PRO A 91 5.33 8.17 -13.27
N ALA A 92 6.33 8.61 -12.50
CA ALA A 92 7.24 7.68 -11.82
C ALA A 92 6.57 7.05 -10.60
N LEU A 93 5.83 7.86 -9.83
CA LEU A 93 5.04 7.38 -8.71
C LEU A 93 3.88 6.49 -9.19
N GLU A 94 3.21 6.86 -10.28
CA GLU A 94 2.14 6.07 -10.91
C GLU A 94 2.65 4.69 -11.35
N LYS A 95 3.79 4.65 -12.06
CA LYS A 95 4.45 3.38 -12.42
C LYS A 95 4.79 2.51 -11.21
N THR A 96 5.21 3.12 -10.11
CA THR A 96 5.50 2.40 -8.86
C THR A 96 4.21 1.83 -8.26
N ALA A 97 3.11 2.58 -8.27
CA ALA A 97 1.81 2.10 -7.83
C ALA A 97 1.30 0.93 -8.68
N ASP A 98 1.42 1.04 -10.01
CA ASP A 98 1.04 -0.04 -10.95
C ASP A 98 1.84 -1.32 -10.68
N GLU A 99 3.15 -1.22 -10.46
CA GLU A 99 3.99 -2.38 -10.12
C GLU A 99 3.58 -3.05 -8.80
N VAL A 100 3.15 -2.25 -7.81
CA VAL A 100 2.62 -2.79 -6.54
C VAL A 100 1.24 -3.42 -6.76
N ILE A 101 0.38 -2.83 -7.58
CA ILE A 101 -0.94 -3.38 -7.92
C ILE A 101 -0.78 -4.75 -8.61
N ASP A 102 0.15 -4.85 -9.58
CA ASP A 102 0.47 -6.11 -10.25
C ASP A 102 1.00 -7.16 -9.26
N LEU A 103 1.83 -6.76 -8.31
CA LEU A 103 2.33 -7.64 -7.25
C LEU A 103 1.20 -8.12 -6.33
N VAL A 104 0.30 -7.22 -5.92
CA VAL A 104 -0.89 -7.56 -5.11
C VAL A 104 -1.79 -8.54 -5.86
N ALA A 105 -2.01 -8.32 -7.16
CA ALA A 105 -2.77 -9.22 -8.01
C ALA A 105 -2.09 -10.59 -8.13
N ALA A 106 -0.76 -10.64 -8.27
CA ALA A 106 0.00 -11.89 -8.32
C ALA A 106 -0.01 -12.68 -7.00
N ALA A 107 -0.18 -12.01 -5.85
CA ALA A 107 -0.30 -12.64 -4.53
C ALA A 107 -1.72 -13.14 -4.23
N GLN A 108 -2.71 -12.81 -5.07
CA GLN A 108 -4.09 -13.27 -4.90
C GLN A 108 -4.20 -14.77 -5.22
N CYS A 109 -4.89 -15.51 -4.35
CA CYS A 109 -5.16 -16.93 -4.58
C CYS A 109 -6.23 -17.15 -5.66
N ASP A 110 -6.28 -18.35 -6.25
CA ASP A 110 -7.28 -18.73 -7.26
C ASP A 110 -8.74 -18.57 -6.79
N ASP A 111 -8.97 -18.70 -5.48
CA ASP A 111 -10.27 -18.50 -4.83
C ASP A 111 -10.54 -17.03 -4.45
N VAL A 112 -9.82 -16.10 -5.07
CA VAL A 112 -9.79 -14.64 -4.85
C VAL A 112 -9.34 -14.17 -3.47
N TYR A 113 -8.96 -15.09 -2.58
CA TYR A 113 -8.46 -14.76 -1.24
C TYR A 113 -7.12 -14.00 -1.32
N LEU A 114 -6.97 -12.96 -0.50
CA LEU A 114 -5.75 -12.17 -0.40
C LEU A 114 -5.45 -11.84 1.07
N ASN A 115 -4.41 -12.46 1.60
CA ASN A 115 -3.78 -12.11 2.86
C ASN A 115 -2.43 -12.84 2.94
N THR A 116 -1.32 -12.11 2.99
CA THR A 116 0.02 -12.70 2.88
C THR A 116 0.35 -13.61 4.06
N PHE A 117 -0.08 -13.28 5.28
CA PHE A 117 0.13 -14.10 6.47
C PHE A 117 -0.51 -15.49 6.33
N PHE A 118 -1.80 -15.54 5.99
CA PHE A 118 -2.50 -16.82 5.82
C PHE A 118 -2.09 -17.53 4.54
N THR A 119 -1.64 -16.84 3.49
CA THR A 119 -1.11 -17.49 2.29
C THR A 119 0.22 -18.18 2.55
N SER A 120 1.14 -17.55 3.30
CA SER A 120 2.50 -18.06 3.50
C SER A 120 2.65 -18.95 4.74
N ASN A 121 2.07 -18.56 5.89
CA ASN A 121 2.32 -19.24 7.18
C ASN A 121 1.23 -20.26 7.57
N ALA A 122 -0.04 -19.95 7.32
CA ALA A 122 -1.14 -20.78 7.82
C ALA A 122 -2.33 -20.92 6.85
N PRO A 123 -2.15 -21.52 5.65
CA PRO A 123 -3.19 -21.61 4.62
C PRO A 123 -4.50 -22.25 5.07
N GLN A 124 -4.41 -23.25 5.96
CA GLN A 124 -5.57 -23.98 6.48
C GLN A 124 -6.31 -23.25 7.61
N ALA A 125 -5.75 -22.14 8.12
CA ALA A 125 -6.30 -21.38 9.24
C ALA A 125 -7.07 -20.11 8.80
N ARG A 126 -7.27 -19.90 7.49
CA ARG A 126 -8.12 -18.81 6.97
C ARG A 126 -9.47 -18.83 7.69
N TRP A 127 -9.92 -17.67 8.16
CA TRP A 127 -11.21 -17.48 8.84
C TRP A 127 -11.37 -18.18 10.20
N SER A 128 -10.34 -18.88 10.71
CA SER A 128 -10.43 -19.61 11.98
C SER A 128 -10.48 -18.69 13.20
N THR A 129 -9.83 -17.52 13.13
CA THR A 129 -9.79 -16.54 14.23
C THR A 129 -9.91 -15.13 13.65
N ARG A 130 -11.01 -14.44 13.96
CA ARG A 130 -11.24 -13.04 13.53
C ARG A 130 -10.46 -12.01 14.36
N ALA A 131 -10.01 -12.39 15.56
CA ALA A 131 -9.31 -11.51 16.49
C ALA A 131 -7.80 -11.37 16.21
N ALA A 132 -7.28 -12.09 15.19
CA ALA A 132 -5.92 -11.88 14.74
C ALA A 132 -5.83 -10.59 13.92
N CYS A 133 -6.80 -10.31 13.04
CA CYS A 133 -6.85 -9.10 12.23
C CYS A 133 -7.25 -7.85 13.04
#